data_AF-A0A1G4YZR3-F1
#
_entry.id   AF-A0A1G4YZR3-F1
#
_cell.length_a   1.000
_cell.length_b   1.000
_cell.length_c   1.000
_cell.angle_alpha   90.00
_cell.angle_beta   90.00
_cell.angle_gamma   90.00
#
_symmetry.space_group_name_H-M   'P 1'
#
loop_
_entity.id
_entity.type
_entity.pdbx_description
1 polymer ?
#
loop_
_entity_poly.entity_id
_entity_poly.type
_entity_poly.pdbx_seq_one_letter_code
_entity_poly.pdbx_strand_id
1 'polypeptide(L)'
;MNAPDHEPQIATFLAKYSPVVEAQLRDARQRLRAFFPRGFELVFDNYNALVFGISPTDQASDAFISIAGYPRWVTLFFLDGAALDDPAGLLEGTGKQVRSIRLQAPSQMNTPEVEALIAQAVLAHRQGLLAAPALSTMVKTVVARQRPRRLAQAGR
;
A
#
# COMPACT_ATOMS: atom_id res chain seq x y z
N MET A 1 20.34 16.82 8.62
CA MET A 1 18.95 17.19 8.89
C MET A 1 18.17 15.88 8.97
N ASN A 2 17.70 15.50 10.17
CA ASN A 2 16.90 14.28 10.33
C ASN A 2 15.54 14.53 9.66
N ALA A 3 15.15 13.66 8.74
CA ALA A 3 13.81 13.70 8.16
C ALA A 3 12.76 13.68 9.29
N PRO A 4 11.66 14.42 9.19
CA PRO A 4 10.61 14.39 10.19
C PRO A 4 10.11 12.95 10.38
N ASP A 5 10.01 12.54 11.64
CA ASP A 5 9.43 11.24 11.98
C ASP A 5 7.91 11.31 11.79
N HIS A 6 7.41 10.63 10.76
CA HIS A 6 5.99 10.57 10.43
C HIS A 6 5.24 9.44 11.17
N GLU A 7 5.93 8.56 11.89
CA GLU A 7 5.31 7.41 12.56
C GLU A 7 4.25 7.80 13.60
N PRO A 8 4.43 8.85 14.44
CA PRO A 8 3.39 9.29 15.37
C PRO A 8 2.11 9.71 14.64
N GLN A 9 2.23 10.42 13.52
CA GLN A 9 1.09 10.86 12.72
C GLN A 9 0.39 9.65 12.08
N ILE A 10 1.14 8.72 11.50
CA ILE A 10 0.61 7.50 10.89
C ILE A 10 -0.13 6.64 11.93
N ALA A 11 0.39 6.56 13.16
CA ALA A 11 -0.28 5.88 14.25
C ALA A 11 -1.70 6.44 14.51
N THR A 12 -1.89 7.76 14.39
CA THR A 12 -3.23 8.37 14.52
C THR A 12 -4.18 7.96 13.39
N PHE A 13 -3.67 7.75 12.17
CA PHE A 13 -4.47 7.30 11.04
C PHE A 13 -4.89 5.84 11.18
N LEU A 14 -3.94 5.00 11.62
CA LEU A 14 -4.14 3.58 11.89
C LEU A 14 -5.16 3.36 13.01
N ALA A 15 -5.08 4.16 14.07
CA ALA A 15 -6.01 4.10 15.20
C ALA A 15 -7.47 4.38 14.81
N LYS A 16 -7.76 4.92 13.61
CA LYS A 16 -9.14 5.10 13.11
C LYS A 16 -9.80 3.78 12.74
N TYR A 17 -9.04 2.72 12.44
CA TYR A 17 -9.56 1.41 12.04
C TYR A 17 -9.96 0.55 13.25
N SER A 18 -10.56 -0.62 13.01
CA SER A 18 -10.74 -1.62 14.07
C SER A 18 -9.39 -2.25 14.42
N PRO A 19 -9.19 -2.80 15.64
CA PRO A 19 -7.91 -3.40 16.02
C PRO A 19 -7.41 -4.48 15.06
N VAL A 20 -8.33 -5.27 14.49
CA VAL A 20 -8.01 -6.32 13.51
C VAL A 20 -7.47 -5.73 12.21
N VAL A 21 -8.17 -4.75 11.63
CA VAL A 21 -7.76 -4.12 10.37
C VAL A 21 -6.49 -3.28 10.57
N GLU A 22 -6.38 -2.59 11.71
CA GLU A 22 -5.17 -1.87 12.09
C GLU A 22 -3.95 -2.80 12.12
N ALA A 23 -4.05 -3.95 12.80
CA ALA A 23 -2.97 -4.93 12.88
C ALA A 23 -2.61 -5.48 11.50
N GLN A 24 -3.60 -5.83 10.68
CA GLN A 24 -3.38 -6.28 9.31
C GLN A 24 -2.69 -5.22 8.45
N LEU A 25 -3.10 -3.96 8.55
CA LEU A 25 -2.54 -2.87 7.76
C LEU A 25 -1.10 -2.54 8.19
N ARG A 26 -0.78 -2.62 9.50
CA ARG A 26 0.58 -2.49 10.02
C ARG A 26 1.50 -3.58 9.48
N ASP A 27 1.09 -4.84 9.56
CA ASP A 27 1.87 -5.98 9.06
C ASP A 27 2.05 -5.89 7.54
N ALA A 28 0.98 -5.58 6.81
CA ALA A 28 1.04 -5.43 5.35
C ALA A 28 1.98 -4.28 4.94
N ARG A 29 1.93 -3.13 5.62
CA ARG A 29 2.88 -2.03 5.43
C ARG A 29 4.33 -2.48 5.69
N GLN A 30 4.58 -3.19 6.79
CA GLN A 30 5.91 -3.69 7.11
C GLN A 30 6.45 -4.64 6.04
N ARG A 31 5.62 -5.56 5.55
CA ARG A 31 5.98 -6.48 4.46
C ARG A 31 6.27 -5.74 3.17
N LEU A 32 5.43 -4.76 2.81
CA LEU A 32 5.67 -3.90 1.65
C LEU A 32 7.04 -3.23 1.75
N ARG A 33 7.36 -2.60 2.89
CA ARG A 33 8.66 -1.95 3.11
C ARG A 33 9.83 -2.93 3.00
N ALA A 34 9.65 -4.19 3.40
CA ALA A 34 10.70 -5.21 3.28
C ALA A 34 11.05 -5.57 1.83
N PHE A 35 10.08 -5.49 0.90
CA PHE A 35 10.35 -5.65 -0.54
C PHE A 35 11.13 -4.48 -1.14
N PHE A 36 11.05 -3.29 -0.53
CA PHE A 36 11.55 -2.04 -1.10
C PHE A 36 12.49 -1.31 -0.12
N PRO A 37 13.76 -1.73 0.00
CA PRO A 37 14.73 -1.07 0.89
C PRO A 37 15.13 0.35 0.44
N ARG A 38 14.76 0.75 -0.79
CA ARG A 38 15.04 2.06 -1.40
C ARG A 38 13.78 2.65 -2.02
N GLY A 39 13.72 3.97 -2.09
CA GLY A 39 12.57 4.70 -2.63
C GLY A 39 11.87 5.57 -1.59
N PHE A 40 10.60 5.85 -1.84
CA PHE A 40 9.74 6.67 -1.01
C PHE A 40 8.44 5.94 -0.72
N GLU A 41 8.07 5.85 0.56
CA GLU A 41 6.76 5.44 1.01
C GLU A 41 5.85 6.67 1.12
N LEU A 42 4.92 6.81 0.19
CA LEU A 42 4.00 7.93 0.09
C LEU A 42 2.69 7.58 0.80
N VAL A 43 2.34 8.36 1.83
CA VAL A 43 1.17 8.12 2.67
C VAL A 43 0.03 9.08 2.31
N PHE A 44 -1.15 8.51 2.07
CA PHE A 44 -2.36 9.26 1.75
C PHE A 44 -3.50 8.83 2.68
N ASP A 45 -3.90 9.70 3.61
CA ASP A 45 -5.11 9.51 4.41
C ASP A 45 -6.32 10.12 3.67
N ASN A 46 -6.71 9.42 2.60
CA ASN A 46 -7.72 9.85 1.63
C ASN A 46 -9.15 9.64 2.12
N TYR A 47 -10.14 10.14 1.37
CA TYR A 47 -11.56 9.95 1.70
C TYR A 47 -11.95 8.47 1.91
N ASN A 48 -11.48 7.56 1.04
CA ASN A 48 -11.92 6.15 1.01
C ASN A 48 -11.02 5.17 1.78
N ALA A 49 -9.70 5.39 1.78
CA ALA A 49 -8.72 4.48 2.38
C ALA A 49 -7.52 5.23 2.96
N LEU A 50 -6.78 4.60 3.87
CA LEU A 50 -5.41 4.97 4.21
C LEU A 50 -4.50 4.19 3.27
N VAL A 51 -3.67 4.88 2.49
CA VAL A 51 -2.84 4.27 1.44
C VAL A 51 -1.36 4.50 1.74
N PHE A 52 -0.56 3.45 1.55
CA PHE A 52 0.90 3.46 1.57
C PHE A 52 1.39 3.03 0.20
N GLY A 53 1.86 3.97 -0.62
CA GLY A 53 2.39 3.71 -1.95
C GLY A 53 3.92 3.72 -1.98
N ILE A 54 4.53 2.87 -2.81
CA ILE A 54 5.98 2.90 -3.05
C ILE A 54 6.23 3.56 -4.40
N SER A 55 7.17 4.51 -4.38
CA SER A 55 7.61 5.26 -5.55
C SER A 55 9.15 5.34 -5.59
N PRO A 56 9.78 5.29 -6.78
CA PRO A 56 11.20 5.56 -6.93
C PRO A 56 11.55 7.04 -6.70
N THR A 57 10.58 7.95 -6.81
CA THR A 57 10.73 9.39 -6.56
C THR A 57 9.80 9.84 -5.44
N ASP A 58 9.89 11.09 -5.01
CA ASP A 58 8.92 11.65 -4.08
C ASP A 58 7.58 11.97 -4.78
N GLN A 59 7.42 11.72 -6.08
CA GLN A 59 6.20 12.03 -6.82
C GLN A 59 5.18 10.90 -6.76
N ALA A 60 3.92 11.27 -6.54
CA ALA A 60 2.81 10.33 -6.48
C ALA A 60 2.50 9.65 -7.82
N SER A 61 2.80 10.33 -8.94
CA SER A 61 2.63 9.80 -10.29
C SER A 61 3.55 8.61 -10.59
N ASP A 62 4.67 8.51 -9.87
CA ASP A 62 5.69 7.49 -10.11
C ASP A 62 5.49 6.28 -9.18
N ALA A 63 4.52 6.37 -8.26
CA ALA A 63 4.13 5.22 -7.46
C ALA A 63 3.62 4.10 -8.39
N PHE A 64 4.01 2.86 -8.10
CA PHE A 64 3.68 1.71 -8.96
C PHE A 64 2.99 0.58 -8.20
N ILE A 65 3.16 0.55 -6.88
CA ILE A 65 2.55 -0.44 -5.98
C ILE A 65 2.10 0.24 -4.70
N SER A 66 0.99 -0.21 -4.12
CA SER A 66 0.51 0.35 -2.86
C SER A 66 -0.32 -0.63 -2.05
N ILE A 67 -0.43 -0.36 -0.75
CA ILE A 67 -1.38 -1.03 0.14
C ILE A 67 -2.40 -0.02 0.62
N ALA A 68 -3.67 -0.42 0.59
CA ALA A 68 -4.78 0.39 1.09
C ALA A 68 -5.55 -0.34 2.19
N GLY A 69 -5.78 0.36 3.30
CA GLY A 69 -6.68 -0.05 4.36
C GLY A 69 -8.11 0.39 4.08
N TYR A 70 -9.03 -0.57 4.00
CA TYR A 70 -10.47 -0.35 4.01
C TYR A 70 -11.08 -0.78 5.35
N PRO A 71 -12.32 -0.41 5.68
CA PRO A 71 -12.90 -0.72 7.00
C PRO A 71 -12.98 -2.19 7.38
N ARG A 72 -12.81 -3.10 6.42
CA ARG A 72 -13.01 -4.55 6.57
C ARG A 72 -11.86 -5.41 6.03
N TRP A 73 -10.95 -4.84 5.25
CA TRP A 73 -9.90 -5.60 4.56
C TRP A 73 -8.75 -4.68 4.16
N VAL A 74 -7.64 -5.31 3.80
CA VAL A 74 -6.45 -4.66 3.24
C VAL A 74 -6.29 -5.13 1.81
N THR A 75 -5.88 -4.23 0.91
CA THR A 75 -5.71 -4.53 -0.52
C THR A 75 -4.32 -4.13 -0.97
N LEU A 76 -3.64 -5.02 -1.69
CA LEU A 76 -2.43 -4.72 -2.45
C LEU A 76 -2.84 -4.28 -3.86
N PHE A 77 -2.32 -3.16 -4.33
CA PHE A 77 -2.59 -2.61 -5.66
C PHE A 77 -1.33 -2.59 -6.50
N PHE A 78 -1.46 -2.99 -7.76
CA PHE A 78 -0.49 -2.82 -8.82
C PHE A 78 -1.02 -1.78 -9.80
N LEU A 79 -0.37 -0.62 -9.87
CA LEU A 79 -0.88 0.50 -10.67
C LEU A 79 -0.83 0.21 -12.17
N ASP A 80 0.17 -0.56 -12.62
CA ASP A 80 0.27 -1.15 -13.95
C ASP A 80 -0.06 -2.66 -13.97
N GLY A 81 -0.99 -3.06 -13.11
CA GLY A 81 -1.32 -4.47 -12.87
C GLY A 81 -1.87 -5.24 -14.08
N ALA A 82 -2.52 -4.57 -15.04
CA ALA A 82 -3.10 -5.20 -16.23
C ALA A 82 -2.04 -5.75 -17.21
N ALA A 83 -0.79 -5.30 -17.09
CA ALA A 83 0.33 -5.78 -17.89
C ALA A 83 1.08 -6.96 -17.23
N LEU A 84 0.71 -7.35 -16.01
CA LEU A 84 1.35 -8.44 -15.29
C LEU A 84 0.83 -9.79 -15.79
N ASP A 85 1.74 -10.76 -15.91
CA ASP A 85 1.38 -12.15 -16.15
C ASP A 85 0.92 -12.78 -14.83
N ASP A 86 -0.34 -13.19 -14.78
CA ASP A 86 -1.02 -13.74 -13.60
C ASP A 86 -1.57 -15.14 -13.88
N PRO A 87 -0.69 -16.16 -14.02
CA PRO A 87 -1.11 -17.53 -14.31
C PRO A 87 -1.95 -18.16 -13.18
N ALA A 88 -1.84 -17.63 -11.96
CA ALA A 88 -2.59 -18.09 -10.79
C ALA A 88 -3.97 -17.43 -10.66
N GLY A 89 -4.29 -16.40 -11.47
CA GLY A 89 -5.58 -15.72 -11.45
C GLY A 89 -5.87 -14.98 -10.14
N LEU A 90 -4.84 -14.42 -9.50
CA LEU A 90 -4.95 -13.70 -8.22
C LEU A 90 -5.42 -12.26 -8.38
N LEU A 91 -5.22 -11.65 -9.54
CA LEU A 91 -5.47 -10.24 -9.79
C LEU A 91 -6.96 -9.97 -10.00
N GLU A 92 -7.51 -9.13 -9.13
CA GLU A 92 -8.85 -8.57 -9.22
C GLU A 92 -8.84 -7.21 -9.93
N GLY A 93 -9.96 -6.88 -10.55
CA GLY A 93 -10.22 -5.57 -11.17
C GLY A 93 -10.42 -5.64 -12.69
N THR A 94 -11.36 -4.84 -13.18
CA THR A 94 -11.74 -4.79 -14.61
C THR A 94 -11.32 -3.50 -15.30
N GLY A 95 -10.59 -2.63 -14.59
CA GLY A 95 -10.08 -1.37 -15.15
C GLY A 95 -9.06 -1.60 -16.27
N LYS A 96 -8.69 -0.53 -16.98
CA LYS A 96 -7.73 -0.64 -18.10
C LYS A 96 -6.27 -0.86 -17.66
N GLN A 97 -5.92 -0.51 -16.42
CA GLN A 97 -4.52 -0.45 -15.97
C GLN A 97 -4.33 -1.10 -14.59
N VAL A 98 -5.04 -0.62 -13.57
CA VAL A 98 -4.85 -1.08 -12.20
C VAL A 98 -5.41 -2.49 -12.00
N ARG A 99 -4.67 -3.32 -11.28
CA ARG A 99 -5.15 -4.58 -10.67
C ARG A 99 -4.85 -4.59 -9.19
N SER A 100 -5.51 -5.48 -8.46
CA SER A 100 -5.36 -5.58 -7.02
C SER A 100 -5.50 -7.00 -6.51
N ILE A 101 -4.97 -7.26 -5.33
CA ILE A 101 -5.22 -8.47 -4.57
C ILE A 101 -5.82 -8.05 -3.24
N ARG A 102 -7.06 -8.47 -2.97
CA ARG A 102 -7.62 -8.37 -1.62
C ARG A 102 -6.95 -9.43 -0.75
N LEU A 103 -6.10 -8.96 0.18
CA LEU A 103 -5.32 -9.86 1.02
C LEU A 103 -6.23 -10.58 2.01
N GLN A 104 -6.16 -11.91 2.02
CA GLN A 104 -6.80 -12.73 3.06
C GLN A 104 -6.04 -12.59 4.39
N ALA A 105 -4.71 -12.48 4.29
CA ALA A 105 -3.81 -12.13 5.38
C ALA A 105 -2.60 -11.37 4.81
N PRO A 106 -1.93 -10.51 5.60
CA PRO A 106 -0.74 -9.80 5.14
C PRO A 106 0.38 -10.74 4.65
N SER A 107 0.50 -11.92 5.24
CA SER A 107 1.48 -12.95 4.85
C SER A 107 1.32 -13.46 3.43
N GLN A 108 0.14 -13.28 2.81
CA GLN A 108 -0.10 -13.64 1.42
C GLN A 108 0.87 -12.91 0.46
N MET A 109 1.38 -11.74 0.85
CA MET A 109 2.39 -11.02 0.06
C MET A 109 3.70 -11.78 -0.13
N ASN A 110 4.00 -12.75 0.75
CA ASN A 110 5.20 -13.58 0.69
C ASN A 110 4.94 -14.96 0.09
N THR A 111 3.79 -15.16 -0.54
CA THR A 111 3.56 -16.36 -1.36
C THR A 111 4.32 -16.23 -2.67
N PRO A 112 4.87 -17.32 -3.23
CA PRO A 112 5.66 -17.26 -4.46
C PRO A 112 4.92 -16.58 -5.62
N GLU A 113 3.60 -16.77 -5.71
CA GLU A 113 2.76 -16.20 -6.75
C GLU A 113 2.65 -14.68 -6.63
N VAL A 114 2.46 -14.16 -5.41
CA VAL A 114 2.39 -12.71 -5.18
C VAL A 114 3.77 -12.07 -5.27
N GLU A 115 4.83 -12.73 -4.79
CA GLU A 115 6.21 -12.25 -4.95
C GLU A 115 6.61 -12.17 -6.43
N ALA A 116 6.17 -13.12 -7.27
CA ALA A 116 6.38 -13.06 -8.71
C ALA A 116 5.69 -11.84 -9.34
N LEU A 117 4.45 -11.53 -8.95
CA LEU A 117 3.73 -10.33 -9.42
C LEU A 117 4.42 -9.03 -8.95
N ILE A 118 4.89 -8.99 -7.70
CA ILE A 118 5.68 -7.86 -7.17
C ILE A 118 6.97 -7.70 -7.97
N ALA A 119 7.71 -8.78 -8.22
CA ALA A 119 8.94 -8.75 -8.99
C ALA A 119 8.72 -8.24 -10.43
N GLN A 120 7.64 -8.67 -11.09
CA GLN A 120 7.24 -8.15 -12.40
C GLN A 120 6.97 -6.64 -12.35
N ALA A 121 6.20 -6.16 -11.36
CA ALA A 121 5.92 -4.75 -11.18
C ALA A 121 7.19 -3.92 -10.94
N VAL A 122 8.22 -4.47 -10.31
CA VAL A 122 9.52 -3.79 -10.11
C VAL A 122 10.27 -3.54 -11.42
N LEU A 123 10.11 -4.39 -12.44
CA LEU A 123 10.97 -4.37 -13.63
C LEU A 123 11.01 -3.00 -14.31
N ALA A 124 9.86 -2.34 -14.47
CA ALA A 124 9.77 -1.01 -15.08
C ALA A 124 10.39 0.11 -14.22
N HIS A 125 10.48 -0.08 -12.90
CA HIS A 125 10.94 0.94 -11.94
C HIS A 125 12.32 0.64 -11.36
N ARG A 126 12.95 -0.47 -11.75
CA ARG A 126 14.20 -0.98 -11.16
C ARG A 126 15.31 0.07 -11.12
N GLN A 127 15.55 0.76 -12.23
CA GLN A 127 16.61 1.77 -12.31
C GLN A 127 16.32 2.97 -11.39
N GLY A 128 15.06 3.41 -11.33
CA GLY A 128 14.63 4.46 -10.41
C GLY A 128 14.84 4.06 -8.95
N LEU A 129 14.46 2.84 -8.57
CA LEU A 129 14.64 2.33 -7.20
C LEU A 129 16.12 2.17 -6.81
N LEU A 130 16.98 1.76 -7.74
CA LEU A 130 18.43 1.68 -7.49
C LEU A 130 19.05 3.07 -7.28
N ALA A 131 18.60 4.08 -8.04
CA ALA A 131 19.06 5.46 -7.91
C ALA A 131 18.46 6.19 -6.70
N ALA A 132 17.27 5.78 -6.23
CA ALA A 132 16.56 6.38 -5.11
C ALA A 132 17.34 6.26 -3.79
N PRO A 133 17.12 7.11 -2.79
CA PRO A 133 17.74 6.96 -1.46
C PRO A 133 17.25 5.72 -0.71
N ALA A 134 17.79 5.48 0.48
CA ALA A 134 17.22 4.54 1.43
C ALA A 134 15.74 4.89 1.70
N LEU A 135 14.90 3.87 1.88
CA LEU A 135 13.46 4.06 1.99
C LEU A 135 13.12 5.09 3.08
N SER A 136 12.37 6.12 2.70
CA SER A 136 11.86 7.16 3.60
C SER A 136 10.36 7.33 3.43
N THR A 137 9.67 7.71 4.51
CA THR A 137 8.20 7.88 4.51
C THR A 137 7.85 9.36 4.39
N MET A 138 6.81 9.68 3.62
CA MET A 138 6.29 11.04 3.44
C MET A 138 4.77 11.05 3.45
N VAL A 139 4.17 11.92 4.27
CA VAL A 139 2.71 12.14 4.23
C VAL A 139 2.38 13.15 3.15
N LYS A 140 1.73 12.70 2.08
CA LYS A 140 1.39 13.52 0.91
C LYS A 140 0.03 14.20 1.04
N THR A 141 -0.95 13.52 1.62
CA THR A 141 -2.32 14.06 1.70
C THR A 141 -3.02 13.57 2.97
N VAL A 142 -3.74 14.48 3.61
CA VAL A 142 -4.66 14.18 4.72
C VAL A 142 -5.97 14.89 4.43
N VAL A 143 -7.01 14.15 4.09
CA VAL A 143 -8.33 14.73 3.80
C VAL A 143 -9.12 14.83 5.12
N ALA A 144 -9.68 16.01 5.40
CA ALA A 144 -10.41 16.27 6.64
C ALA A 144 -11.72 15.47 6.76
N ARG A 145 -12.43 15.24 5.65
CA ARG A 145 -13.64 14.40 5.60
C ARG A 145 -13.28 13.01 5.09
N GLN A 146 -13.64 11.98 5.84
CA GLN A 146 -13.33 10.59 5.53
C GLN A 146 -14.56 9.72 5.68
N ARG A 147 -14.66 8.68 4.86
CA ARG A 147 -15.63 7.62 5.07
C ARG A 147 -15.30 6.90 6.38
N PRO A 148 -16.30 6.44 7.16
CA PRO A 148 -16.05 5.69 8.39
C PRO A 148 -15.06 4.54 8.17
N ARG A 149 -14.00 4.50 8.99
CA ARG A 149 -12.93 3.50 8.95
C ARG A 149 -13.26 2.23 9.74
N ARG A 150 -14.38 2.25 10.45
CA ARG A 150 -14.95 1.11 11.17
C ARG A 150 -16.35 0.88 10.65
N LEU A 151 -16.79 -0.36 10.70
CA LEU A 151 -18.21 -0.65 10.52
C LEU A 151 -18.99 0.04 11.64
N ALA A 152 -20.15 0.60 11.28
CA ALA A 152 -21.13 0.97 12.29
C ALA A 152 -21.42 -0.29 13.10
N GLN A 153 -21.33 -0.20 14.43
CA GLN A 153 -21.89 -1.26 15.26
C GLN A 153 -23.37 -1.32 14.91
N ALA A 154 -23.83 -2.45 14.37
CA ALA A 154 -25.26 -2.68 14.24
C ALA A 154 -25.82 -2.54 15.67
N GLY A 155 -26.74 -1.58 15.86
CA GLY A 155 -27.40 -1.39 17.14
C GLY A 155 -27.94 -2.72 17.63
N ARG A 156 -27.63 -3.05 18.89
CA ARG A 156 -28.29 -4.13 19.60
C ARG A 156 -29.78 -3.82 19.75
#